data_AF-A0A3N6H6H0-F1
#
_entry.id   AF-A0A3N6H6H0-F1
#
_cell.length_a   1.000
_cell.length_b   1.000
_cell.length_c   1.000
_cell.angle_alpha   90.00
_cell.angle_beta   90.00
_cell.angle_gamma   90.00
#
_symmetry.space_group_name_H-M   'P 1'
#
loop_
_entity.id
_entity.type
_entity.pdbx_description
1 polymer ?
#
loop_
_entity_poly.entity_id
_entity_poly.type
_entity_poly.pdbx_seq_one_letter_code
_entity_poly.pdbx_strand_id
1 'polypeptide(L)'
;MGSRILTMKRQAAELGRIRTGYSRPNPDPKKGNIPVKSKTFVLTSHSRDYVAAAADLYGGKVEQWTPQRQSVAQWRVITEARELRAILPAGDVLNQANEMWTGGGCERRCDGITESISRRPCICLAKYGEDWHTRPPTQVCRPTSRIGMFLPDLPDLGVWRLETKSYYAADVLAGGLDTVLQATGGTGLLPVRAWIEQRTAVREGKTKQFQVVMLVPALPKLRHALSGPISTAAALDPGSLDRPAIEAAPEAVPDYAAEARLCETVEEARAVWRRANAAGHIDPKGTGELSRELIRIADDIAKGIDTRTGETGDQDDEHGPDDDGVYDGEFVEDEPADQDAEPPTAYPAATWPQAAVPGGGAR
;
A
#
# COMPACT_ATOMS: atom_id res chain seq x y z
N MET A 1 -12.74 26.08 14.76
CA MET A 1 -13.13 24.65 14.78
C MET A 1 -14.66 24.58 14.74
N GLY A 2 -15.27 23.87 13.80
CA GLY A 2 -16.74 23.88 13.65
C GLY A 2 -17.46 23.18 14.80
N SER A 3 -18.54 23.77 15.31
CA SER A 3 -19.37 23.14 16.36
C SER A 3 -20.04 21.88 15.82
N ARG A 4 -20.18 20.87 16.69
CA ARG A 4 -20.82 19.58 16.36
C ARG A 4 -21.80 19.22 17.46
N ILE A 5 -22.95 18.67 17.09
CA ILE A 5 -23.96 18.21 18.05
C ILE A 5 -23.39 17.03 18.83
N LEU A 6 -23.17 17.21 20.14
CA LEU A 6 -22.53 16.19 21.00
C LEU A 6 -23.43 14.99 21.29
N THR A 7 -24.74 15.15 21.22
CA THR A 7 -25.73 14.08 21.40
C THR A 7 -25.87 13.16 20.19
N MET A 8 -25.30 13.54 19.03
CA MET A 8 -25.39 12.75 17.81
C MET A 8 -24.21 11.79 17.68
N LYS A 9 -24.50 10.53 17.33
CA LYS A 9 -23.47 9.54 17.02
C LYS A 9 -22.70 9.99 15.77
N ARG A 10 -21.40 10.24 15.92
CA ARG A 10 -20.48 10.49 14.80
C ARG A 10 -20.29 9.17 14.06
N GLN A 11 -20.87 9.06 12.86
CA GLN A 11 -20.80 7.85 12.04
C GLN A 11 -20.53 8.23 10.58
N ALA A 12 -19.52 7.60 9.97
CA ALA A 12 -19.26 7.70 8.54
C ALA A 12 -20.35 6.95 7.74
N ALA A 13 -20.53 7.32 6.48
CA ALA A 13 -21.46 6.64 5.58
C ALA A 13 -21.09 5.15 5.44
N GLU A 14 -22.07 4.24 5.58
CA GLU A 14 -21.89 2.81 5.33
C GLU A 14 -22.12 2.55 3.83
N LEU A 15 -21.05 2.46 3.04
CA LEU A 15 -21.13 2.23 1.59
C LEU A 15 -21.65 0.82 1.28
N GLY A 16 -21.30 -0.14 2.13
CA GLY A 16 -21.68 -1.53 1.96
C GLY A 16 -21.27 -2.41 3.12
N ARG A 17 -21.51 -3.71 2.97
CA ARG A 17 -21.16 -4.74 3.94
C ARG A 17 -20.32 -5.83 3.32
N ILE A 18 -19.31 -6.26 4.06
CA ILE A 18 -18.46 -7.39 3.75
C ILE A 18 -18.99 -8.58 4.59
N ARG A 19 -19.35 -9.67 3.92
CA ARG A 19 -19.89 -10.88 4.56
C ARG A 19 -19.00 -12.09 4.26
N THR A 20 -18.97 -13.04 5.19
CA THR A 20 -18.13 -14.26 5.10
C THR A 20 -18.89 -15.47 4.55
N GLY A 21 -20.10 -15.28 4.05
CA GLY A 21 -20.98 -16.33 3.55
C GLY A 21 -22.23 -15.76 2.91
N TYR A 22 -22.93 -16.60 2.18
CA TYR A 22 -24.18 -16.27 1.49
C TYR A 22 -25.25 -17.33 1.81
N SER A 23 -26.44 -17.17 1.25
CA SER A 23 -27.51 -18.18 1.37
C SER A 23 -27.98 -18.59 -0.02
N ARG A 24 -28.12 -19.89 -0.25
CA ARG A 24 -28.72 -20.45 -1.47
C ARG A 24 -30.18 -20.85 -1.23
N PRO A 25 -31.05 -20.84 -2.25
CA PRO A 25 -32.39 -21.41 -2.16
C PRO A 25 -32.36 -22.86 -1.66
N ASN A 26 -33.39 -23.26 -0.92
CA ASN A 26 -33.58 -24.65 -0.55
C ASN A 26 -34.28 -25.39 -1.71
N PRO A 27 -33.84 -26.60 -2.11
CA PRO A 27 -34.58 -27.40 -3.09
C PRO A 27 -36.02 -27.73 -2.64
N ASP A 28 -36.26 -27.79 -1.33
CA ASP A 28 -37.60 -27.90 -0.76
C ASP A 28 -38.16 -26.48 -0.47
N PRO A 29 -39.17 -26.00 -1.22
CA PRO A 29 -39.70 -24.64 -1.06
C PRO A 29 -40.42 -24.40 0.27
N LYS A 30 -40.74 -25.45 1.04
CA LYS A 30 -41.30 -25.33 2.39
C LYS A 30 -40.23 -25.05 3.46
N LYS A 31 -38.95 -25.12 3.10
CA LYS A 31 -37.81 -24.91 4.00
C LYS A 31 -37.05 -23.63 3.68
N GLY A 32 -36.54 -22.97 4.70
CA GLY A 32 -35.75 -21.74 4.54
C GLY A 32 -34.43 -21.96 3.80
N ASN A 33 -33.92 -20.88 3.21
CA ASN A 33 -32.63 -20.85 2.48
C ASN A 33 -31.48 -21.47 3.29
N ILE A 34 -30.63 -22.21 2.59
CA ILE A 34 -29.49 -22.93 3.17
C ILE A 34 -28.31 -21.95 3.27
N PRO A 35 -27.74 -21.73 4.47
CA PRO A 35 -26.54 -20.91 4.61
C PRO A 35 -25.32 -21.64 4.03
N VAL A 36 -24.47 -20.91 3.31
CA VAL A 36 -23.27 -21.41 2.65
C VAL A 36 -22.07 -20.60 3.14
N LYS A 37 -21.04 -21.32 3.61
CA LYS A 37 -19.73 -20.76 3.95
C LYS A 37 -19.00 -20.37 2.67
N SER A 38 -18.51 -19.15 2.57
CA SER A 38 -17.76 -18.71 1.40
C SER A 38 -16.25 -18.92 1.61
N LYS A 39 -15.52 -19.18 0.52
CA LYS A 39 -14.05 -19.21 0.51
C LYS A 39 -13.43 -17.81 0.40
N THR A 40 -14.22 -16.86 -0.08
CA THR A 40 -13.90 -15.46 -0.40
C THR A 40 -14.98 -14.55 0.17
N PHE A 41 -14.78 -13.25 0.18
CA PHE A 41 -15.79 -12.35 0.74
C PHE A 41 -16.99 -12.15 -0.18
N VAL A 42 -18.11 -11.75 0.42
CA VAL A 42 -19.33 -11.35 -0.30
C VAL A 42 -19.57 -9.87 0.01
N LEU A 43 -19.30 -9.00 -0.96
CA LEU A 43 -19.49 -7.55 -0.85
C LEU A 43 -20.89 -7.20 -1.33
N THR A 44 -21.58 -6.35 -0.57
CA THR A 44 -23.00 -6.02 -0.82
C THR A 44 -23.31 -4.57 -0.52
N SER A 45 -24.18 -3.95 -1.32
CA SER A 45 -24.67 -2.58 -1.10
C SER A 45 -26.10 -2.40 -1.63
N HIS A 46 -26.72 -1.28 -1.29
CA HIS A 46 -27.90 -0.79 -2.01
C HIS A 46 -27.53 -0.18 -3.38
N SER A 47 -26.32 0.38 -3.52
CA SER A 47 -25.82 0.85 -4.81
C SER A 47 -25.37 -0.33 -5.67
N ARG A 48 -25.75 -0.33 -6.94
CA ARG A 48 -25.24 -1.28 -7.94
C ARG A 48 -23.77 -0.99 -8.25
N ASP A 49 -23.41 0.28 -8.31
CA ASP A 49 -22.13 0.73 -8.86
C ASP A 49 -20.96 0.41 -7.92
N TYR A 50 -21.18 0.50 -6.60
CA TYR A 50 -20.23 0.00 -5.59
C TYR A 50 -19.99 -1.51 -5.68
N VAL A 51 -21.02 -2.28 -6.08
CA VAL A 51 -20.92 -3.74 -6.23
C VAL A 51 -20.31 -4.11 -7.59
N ALA A 52 -20.51 -3.28 -8.63
CA ALA A 52 -19.82 -3.39 -9.91
C ALA A 52 -18.32 -3.11 -9.77
N ALA A 53 -17.93 -1.97 -9.17
CA ALA A 53 -16.52 -1.67 -8.89
C ALA A 53 -15.84 -2.76 -8.04
N ALA A 54 -16.55 -3.33 -7.06
CA ALA A 54 -16.06 -4.47 -6.29
C ALA A 54 -15.92 -5.77 -7.12
N ALA A 55 -16.75 -5.99 -8.14
CA ALA A 55 -16.63 -7.12 -9.06
C ALA A 55 -15.49 -6.91 -10.06
N ASP A 56 -15.29 -5.69 -10.55
CA ASP A 56 -14.21 -5.35 -11.48
C ASP A 56 -12.84 -5.48 -10.78
N LEU A 57 -12.74 -5.04 -9.52
CA LEU A 57 -11.50 -5.10 -8.73
C LEU A 57 -11.19 -6.49 -8.15
N TYR A 58 -12.19 -7.19 -7.62
CA TYR A 58 -12.00 -8.46 -6.88
C TYR A 58 -12.52 -9.70 -7.61
N GLY A 59 -12.98 -9.55 -8.86
CA GLY A 59 -13.61 -10.61 -9.65
C GLY A 59 -14.99 -11.02 -9.14
N GLY A 60 -15.63 -11.93 -9.87
CA GLY A 60 -16.95 -12.46 -9.56
C GLY A 60 -18.07 -11.83 -10.40
N LYS A 61 -19.32 -12.09 -10.01
CA LYS A 61 -20.51 -11.64 -10.75
C LYS A 61 -21.44 -10.80 -9.87
N VAL A 62 -21.82 -9.63 -10.38
CA VAL A 62 -22.84 -8.76 -9.79
C VAL A 62 -24.21 -9.43 -9.94
N GLU A 63 -24.90 -9.64 -8.84
CA GLU A 63 -26.26 -10.19 -8.81
C GLU A 63 -27.18 -9.36 -7.91
N GLN A 64 -28.43 -9.19 -8.33
CA GLN A 64 -29.47 -8.61 -7.49
C GLN A 64 -29.95 -9.67 -6.50
N TRP A 65 -30.04 -9.31 -5.22
CA TRP A 65 -30.36 -10.25 -4.16
C TRP A 65 -31.02 -9.55 -2.98
N THR A 66 -32.12 -10.13 -2.48
CA THR A 66 -32.79 -9.65 -1.26
C THR A 66 -32.26 -10.39 -0.03
N PRO A 67 -31.74 -9.68 0.99
CA PRO A 67 -31.30 -10.31 2.24
C PRO A 67 -32.43 -11.07 2.94
N GLN A 68 -32.10 -12.21 3.56
CA GLN A 68 -33.10 -13.00 4.26
C GLN A 68 -33.76 -12.18 5.38
N ARG A 69 -35.09 -12.18 5.43
CA ARG A 69 -35.92 -11.36 6.35
C ARG A 69 -35.82 -9.85 6.11
N GLN A 70 -35.49 -9.42 4.90
CA GLN A 70 -35.64 -8.03 4.46
C GLN A 70 -36.54 -7.96 3.22
N SER A 71 -37.23 -6.83 3.03
CA SER A 71 -38.09 -6.57 1.87
C SER A 71 -37.38 -5.82 0.74
N VAL A 72 -36.27 -5.13 1.04
CA VAL A 72 -35.54 -4.29 0.09
C VAL A 72 -34.48 -5.12 -0.61
N ALA A 73 -34.54 -5.16 -1.95
CA ALA A 73 -33.50 -5.75 -2.77
C ALA A 73 -32.18 -4.98 -2.63
N GLN A 74 -31.07 -5.71 -2.61
CA GLN A 74 -29.71 -5.19 -2.61
C GLN A 74 -28.96 -5.77 -3.82
N TRP A 75 -27.74 -5.28 -4.04
CA TRP A 75 -26.78 -5.88 -4.94
C TRP A 75 -25.71 -6.62 -4.13
N ARG A 76 -25.21 -7.73 -4.66
CA ARG A 76 -24.06 -8.44 -4.10
C ARG A 76 -23.11 -8.93 -5.19
N VAL A 77 -21.86 -9.11 -4.81
CA VAL A 77 -20.85 -9.87 -5.53
C VAL A 77 -20.22 -10.86 -4.56
N ILE A 78 -20.03 -12.10 -5.00
CA ILE A 78 -19.18 -13.09 -4.33
C ILE A 78 -17.82 -12.96 -5.03
N THR A 79 -16.78 -12.50 -4.33
CA THR A 79 -15.49 -12.19 -4.96
C THR A 79 -14.74 -13.45 -5.36
N GLU A 80 -13.83 -13.31 -6.31
CA GLU A 80 -12.85 -14.37 -6.66
C GLU A 80 -11.52 -14.15 -5.92
N ALA A 81 -11.17 -12.89 -5.64
CA ALA A 81 -10.06 -12.52 -4.79
C ALA A 81 -10.23 -13.11 -3.37
N ARG A 82 -9.13 -13.70 -2.87
CA ARG A 82 -9.05 -14.35 -1.55
C ARG A 82 -8.69 -13.38 -0.43
N GLU A 83 -8.04 -12.27 -0.79
CA GLU A 83 -7.59 -11.20 0.10
C GLU A 83 -8.27 -9.89 -0.30
N LEU A 84 -8.65 -9.09 0.69
CA LEU A 84 -9.00 -7.67 0.54
C LEU A 84 -7.88 -6.84 1.16
N ARG A 85 -7.43 -5.82 0.42
CA ARG A 85 -6.63 -4.73 0.98
C ARG A 85 -7.59 -3.67 1.51
N ALA A 86 -7.43 -3.30 2.77
CA ALA A 86 -8.31 -2.38 3.46
C ALA A 86 -7.50 -1.44 4.36
N ILE A 87 -8.11 -0.35 4.80
CA ILE A 87 -7.52 0.58 5.76
C ILE A 87 -8.45 0.68 6.96
N LEU A 88 -7.92 0.49 8.16
CA LEU A 88 -8.65 0.69 9.40
C LEU A 88 -8.58 2.17 9.81
N PRO A 89 -9.71 2.80 10.18
CA PRO A 89 -9.70 4.10 10.84
C PRO A 89 -8.99 4.07 12.20
N ALA A 90 -8.57 5.24 12.68
CA ALA A 90 -7.97 5.41 14.00
C ALA A 90 -8.94 5.07 15.15
N GLY A 91 -8.38 4.63 16.28
CA GLY A 91 -9.14 4.20 17.46
C GLY A 91 -9.66 2.75 17.35
N ASP A 92 -10.50 2.36 18.31
CA ASP A 92 -11.12 1.03 18.28
C ASP A 92 -12.23 0.96 17.22
N VAL A 93 -12.02 0.09 16.24
CA VAL A 93 -12.91 -0.15 15.09
C VAL A 93 -13.81 -1.37 15.28
N LEU A 94 -13.61 -2.13 16.36
CA LEU A 94 -14.27 -3.39 16.62
C LEU A 94 -15.47 -3.22 17.56
N ASN A 95 -16.65 -3.52 17.04
CA ASN A 95 -17.85 -3.66 17.84
C ASN A 95 -18.18 -5.14 17.98
N GLN A 96 -17.82 -5.76 19.11
CA GLN A 96 -18.27 -7.11 19.48
C GLN A 96 -19.35 -7.06 20.56
N ALA A 97 -20.36 -7.91 20.40
CA ALA A 97 -21.23 -8.30 21.49
C ALA A 97 -21.90 -9.66 21.21
N ASN A 98 -22.31 -10.33 22.27
CA ASN A 98 -23.18 -11.50 22.20
C ASN A 98 -24.63 -11.03 22.11
N GLU A 99 -25.26 -11.18 20.95
CA GLU A 99 -26.58 -10.61 20.63
C GLU A 99 -27.67 -11.67 20.43
N MET A 100 -28.84 -11.46 21.03
CA MET A 100 -30.07 -12.21 20.75
C MET A 100 -30.99 -11.36 19.87
N TRP A 101 -31.24 -11.82 18.64
CA TRP A 101 -32.13 -11.13 17.69
C TRP A 101 -33.43 -11.89 17.51
N THR A 102 -34.55 -11.21 17.76
CA THR A 102 -35.92 -11.68 17.46
C THR A 102 -36.49 -10.91 16.26
N GLY A 103 -37.77 -11.15 15.92
CA GLY A 103 -38.48 -10.32 14.93
C GLY A 103 -38.65 -8.85 15.36
N GLY A 104 -38.63 -8.57 16.67
CA GLY A 104 -38.76 -7.22 17.22
C GLY A 104 -37.43 -6.45 17.37
N GLY A 105 -36.29 -7.06 17.03
CA GLY A 105 -34.97 -6.43 17.12
C GLY A 105 -33.99 -7.16 18.02
N CYS A 106 -33.02 -6.44 18.57
CA CYS A 106 -32.03 -6.97 19.51
C CYS A 106 -32.62 -7.00 20.92
N GLU A 107 -33.02 -8.18 21.39
CA GLU A 107 -33.67 -8.39 22.70
C GLU A 107 -32.65 -8.39 23.84
N ARG A 108 -31.43 -8.91 23.57
CA ARG A 108 -30.34 -9.02 24.56
C ARG A 108 -29.02 -8.71 23.87
N ARG A 109 -28.15 -7.96 24.53
CA ARG A 109 -26.76 -7.72 24.12
C ARG A 109 -25.87 -7.84 25.34
N CYS A 110 -24.90 -8.74 25.35
CA CYS A 110 -23.94 -8.87 26.46
C CYS A 110 -22.48 -8.96 25.99
N ASP A 111 -21.55 -8.58 26.86
CA ASP A 111 -20.10 -8.83 26.69
C ASP A 111 -19.73 -10.30 27.01
N GLY A 112 -20.64 -11.05 27.65
CA GLY A 112 -20.44 -12.42 28.13
C GLY A 112 -20.64 -12.54 29.65
N ILE A 113 -20.44 -11.44 30.38
CA ILE A 113 -20.55 -11.29 31.84
C ILE A 113 -21.76 -10.39 32.20
N THR A 114 -21.95 -9.28 31.49
CA THR A 114 -23.00 -8.26 31.71
C THR A 114 -23.85 -8.07 30.45
N GLU A 115 -25.16 -8.03 30.63
CA GLU A 115 -26.16 -7.69 29.60
C GLU A 115 -26.41 -6.18 29.62
N SER A 116 -26.09 -5.51 28.51
CA SER A 116 -25.96 -4.06 28.40
C SER A 116 -27.29 -3.30 28.27
N ILE A 117 -28.37 -3.96 27.83
CA ILE A 117 -29.68 -3.30 27.64
C ILE A 117 -30.39 -3.13 28.97
N SER A 118 -30.48 -4.20 29.76
CA SER A 118 -31.10 -4.23 31.10
C SER A 118 -30.13 -4.00 32.25
N ARG A 119 -28.82 -3.98 31.99
CA ARG A 119 -27.71 -3.83 32.97
C ARG A 119 -27.72 -4.92 34.05
N ARG A 120 -27.95 -6.17 33.64
CA ARG A 120 -28.03 -7.35 34.51
C ARG A 120 -26.92 -8.35 34.18
N PRO A 121 -26.60 -9.31 35.06
CA PRO A 121 -25.68 -10.41 34.72
C PRO A 121 -26.12 -11.17 33.46
N CYS A 122 -25.14 -11.73 32.73
CA CYS A 122 -25.36 -12.46 31.49
C CYS A 122 -26.23 -13.71 31.71
N ILE A 123 -27.45 -13.66 31.17
CA ILE A 123 -28.44 -14.75 31.28
C ILE A 123 -27.93 -16.07 30.68
N CYS A 124 -27.10 -16.02 29.63
CA CYS A 124 -26.55 -17.23 29.01
C CYS A 124 -25.54 -17.91 29.93
N LEU A 125 -24.61 -17.15 30.53
CA LEU A 125 -23.64 -17.65 31.50
C LEU A 125 -24.35 -18.21 32.73
N ALA A 126 -25.27 -17.44 33.33
CA ALA A 126 -26.00 -17.84 34.54
C ALA A 126 -26.86 -19.10 34.36
N LYS A 127 -27.38 -19.36 33.16
CA LYS A 127 -28.25 -20.52 32.88
C LYS A 127 -27.52 -21.76 32.36
N TYR A 128 -26.40 -21.59 31.67
CA TYR A 128 -25.77 -22.68 30.91
C TYR A 128 -24.28 -22.90 31.23
N GLY A 129 -23.68 -22.12 32.14
CA GLY A 129 -22.25 -22.17 32.46
C GLY A 129 -21.38 -21.57 31.35
N GLU A 130 -20.06 -21.71 31.47
CA GLU A 130 -19.07 -21.09 30.56
C GLU A 130 -19.19 -21.60 29.11
N ASP A 131 -19.53 -22.88 28.94
CA ASP A 131 -19.77 -23.53 27.65
C ASP A 131 -21.11 -23.14 26.97
N TRP A 132 -21.81 -22.11 27.46
CA TRP A 132 -23.05 -21.62 26.87
C TRP A 132 -22.92 -21.35 25.37
N HIS A 133 -21.74 -20.93 24.92
CA HIS A 133 -21.41 -20.60 23.52
C HIS A 133 -21.52 -21.81 22.56
N THR A 134 -21.54 -23.05 23.08
CA THR A 134 -21.69 -24.29 22.30
C THR A 134 -23.15 -24.60 21.92
N ARG A 135 -24.12 -23.97 22.61
CA ARG A 135 -25.56 -24.24 22.49
C ARG A 135 -26.13 -23.77 21.15
N PRO A 136 -27.25 -24.37 20.68
CA PRO A 136 -27.89 -23.94 19.44
C PRO A 136 -28.32 -22.47 19.55
N PRO A 137 -28.14 -21.63 18.50
CA PRO A 137 -28.32 -20.18 18.63
C PRO A 137 -29.78 -19.69 18.69
N THR A 138 -30.73 -20.60 18.86
CA THR A 138 -32.12 -20.32 19.24
C THR A 138 -32.29 -20.21 20.76
N GLN A 139 -31.30 -20.66 21.55
CA GLN A 139 -31.34 -20.68 23.02
C GLN A 139 -30.43 -19.61 23.63
N VAL A 140 -29.29 -19.33 22.99
CA VAL A 140 -28.24 -18.43 23.49
C VAL A 140 -27.97 -17.28 22.52
N CYS A 141 -27.43 -16.18 23.05
CA CYS A 141 -26.95 -15.05 22.25
C CYS A 141 -25.87 -15.51 21.25
N ARG A 142 -25.73 -14.84 20.11
CA ARG A 142 -24.64 -15.10 19.14
C ARG A 142 -23.52 -14.08 19.28
N PRO A 143 -22.24 -14.48 19.37
CA PRO A 143 -21.14 -13.55 19.18
C PRO A 143 -21.29 -12.90 17.81
N THR A 144 -21.32 -11.57 17.79
CA THR A 144 -21.48 -10.78 16.57
C THR A 144 -20.41 -9.70 16.56
N SER A 145 -19.43 -9.86 15.66
CA SER A 145 -18.32 -8.93 15.50
C SER A 145 -18.55 -8.07 14.26
N ARG A 146 -18.35 -6.76 14.41
CA ARG A 146 -18.45 -5.79 13.32
C ARG A 146 -17.19 -4.93 13.30
N ILE A 147 -16.58 -4.80 12.12
CA ILE A 147 -15.41 -3.94 11.91
C ILE A 147 -15.74 -2.97 10.78
N GLY A 148 -15.50 -1.68 11.00
CA GLY A 148 -15.53 -0.68 9.95
C GLY A 148 -14.15 -0.54 9.31
N MET A 149 -14.05 -0.67 7.99
CA MET A 149 -12.82 -0.47 7.23
C MET A 149 -13.10 0.30 5.95
N PHE A 150 -12.11 1.05 5.47
CA PHE A 150 -12.11 1.65 4.14
C PHE A 150 -11.55 0.62 3.14
N LEU A 151 -12.08 0.62 1.91
CA LEU A 151 -11.50 -0.12 0.78
C LEU A 151 -10.99 0.95 -0.19
N PRO A 152 -9.68 1.26 -0.19
CA PRO A 152 -9.15 2.48 -0.84
C PRO A 152 -9.28 2.46 -2.36
N ASP A 153 -9.34 1.27 -2.96
CA ASP A 153 -9.47 1.05 -4.39
C ASP A 153 -10.94 1.04 -4.88
N LEU A 154 -11.91 1.27 -3.97
CA LEU A 154 -13.33 1.41 -4.32
C LEU A 154 -13.76 2.88 -4.29
N PRO A 155 -14.78 3.27 -5.08
CA PRO A 155 -15.25 4.65 -5.13
C PRO A 155 -15.90 5.11 -3.82
N ASP A 156 -15.86 6.44 -3.64
CA ASP A 156 -16.41 7.24 -2.55
C ASP A 156 -15.80 7.05 -1.14
N LEU A 157 -15.79 8.14 -0.38
CA LEU A 157 -15.26 8.15 0.99
C LEU A 157 -16.31 7.63 1.97
N GLY A 158 -16.19 6.36 2.36
CA GLY A 158 -17.05 5.76 3.37
C GLY A 158 -16.61 4.36 3.82
N VAL A 159 -17.32 3.85 4.81
CA VAL A 159 -16.95 2.62 5.51
C VAL A 159 -17.67 1.41 4.92
N TRP A 160 -16.90 0.37 4.64
CA TRP A 160 -17.40 -0.98 4.43
C TRP A 160 -17.41 -1.72 5.75
N ARG A 161 -18.57 -2.27 6.12
CA ARG A 161 -18.74 -2.97 7.40
C ARG A 161 -18.60 -4.48 7.24
N LEU A 162 -17.48 -5.04 7.70
CA LEU A 162 -17.35 -6.48 7.91
C LEU A 162 -18.29 -6.90 9.05
N GLU A 163 -19.13 -7.92 8.81
CA GLU A 163 -19.99 -8.50 9.85
C GLU A 163 -19.85 -10.04 9.86
N THR A 164 -19.53 -10.59 11.03
CA THR A 164 -19.46 -12.05 11.25
C THR A 164 -20.23 -12.44 12.52
N LYS A 165 -20.77 -13.67 12.51
CA LYS A 165 -21.50 -14.29 13.64
C LYS A 165 -20.89 -15.63 14.05
N SER A 166 -19.63 -15.84 13.69
CA SER A 166 -18.84 -17.04 14.00
C SER A 166 -18.07 -16.81 15.30
N TYR A 167 -18.25 -17.70 16.29
CA TYR A 167 -17.52 -17.70 17.56
C TYR A 167 -15.99 -17.65 17.33
N TYR A 168 -15.47 -18.54 16.50
CA TYR A 168 -14.04 -18.60 16.16
C TYR A 168 -13.53 -17.38 15.39
N ALA A 169 -14.41 -16.67 14.66
CA ALA A 169 -14.00 -15.42 14.03
C ALA A 169 -14.01 -14.26 15.02
N ALA A 170 -14.87 -14.26 16.04
CA ALA A 170 -14.87 -13.23 17.07
C ALA A 170 -13.57 -13.26 17.89
N ASP A 171 -13.15 -14.45 18.30
CA ASP A 171 -11.90 -14.71 19.02
C ASP A 171 -10.66 -14.21 18.24
N VAL A 172 -10.45 -14.68 17.01
CA VAL A 172 -9.29 -14.30 16.20
C VAL A 172 -9.32 -12.83 15.75
N LEU A 173 -10.50 -12.24 15.50
CA LEU A 173 -10.60 -10.82 15.16
C LEU A 173 -10.23 -9.89 16.32
N ALA A 174 -10.47 -10.31 17.58
CA ALA A 174 -10.04 -9.54 18.74
C ALA A 174 -8.50 -9.52 18.81
N GLY A 175 -7.85 -10.69 18.93
CA GLY A 175 -6.39 -10.75 19.00
C GLY A 175 -5.66 -10.15 17.79
N GLY A 176 -6.22 -10.30 16.58
CA GLY A 176 -5.70 -9.67 15.38
C GLY A 176 -5.78 -8.14 15.42
N LEU A 177 -6.88 -7.58 15.93
CA LEU A 177 -7.01 -6.13 16.08
C LEU A 177 -6.20 -5.58 17.27
N ASP A 178 -6.11 -6.29 18.38
CA ASP A 178 -5.30 -5.87 19.53
C ASP A 178 -3.81 -5.77 19.13
N THR A 179 -3.30 -6.74 18.37
CA THR A 179 -1.95 -6.69 17.80
C THR A 179 -1.75 -5.46 16.90
N VAL A 180 -2.75 -5.16 16.08
CA VAL A 180 -2.81 -3.99 15.19
C VAL A 180 -2.80 -2.67 15.95
N LEU A 181 -3.61 -2.55 17.01
CA LEU A 181 -3.75 -1.34 17.81
C LEU A 181 -2.53 -1.11 18.71
N GLN A 182 -1.94 -2.17 19.26
CA GLN A 182 -0.70 -2.09 20.03
C GLN A 182 0.47 -1.56 19.19
N ALA A 183 0.59 -1.99 17.93
CA ALA A 183 1.63 -1.48 17.04
C ALA A 183 1.47 0.03 16.77
N THR A 184 0.26 0.51 16.49
CA THR A 184 0.01 1.91 16.11
C THR A 184 -0.28 2.86 17.28
N GLY A 185 -0.27 2.35 18.53
CA GLY A 185 -0.81 3.06 19.69
C GLY A 185 -2.30 3.46 19.54
N GLY A 186 -3.03 2.78 18.66
CA GLY A 186 -4.41 3.13 18.27
C GLY A 186 -4.54 4.42 17.45
N THR A 187 -3.43 4.97 16.93
CA THR A 187 -3.41 6.25 16.21
C THR A 187 -3.11 6.10 14.72
N GLY A 188 -3.63 7.04 13.92
CA GLY A 188 -3.45 7.03 12.46
C GLY A 188 -4.33 6.03 11.72
N LEU A 189 -4.12 5.93 10.42
CA LEU A 189 -4.77 4.94 9.55
C LEU A 189 -3.84 3.73 9.40
N LEU A 190 -4.35 2.51 9.61
CA LEU A 190 -3.54 1.31 9.41
C LEU A 190 -3.97 0.53 8.16
N PRO A 191 -3.08 0.32 7.17
CA PRO A 191 -3.34 -0.59 6.08
C PRO A 191 -3.28 -2.05 6.56
N VAL A 192 -4.26 -2.85 6.17
CA VAL A 192 -4.42 -4.25 6.57
C VAL A 192 -4.81 -5.13 5.38
N ARG A 193 -4.42 -6.41 5.47
CA ARG A 193 -4.87 -7.48 4.59
C ARG A 193 -5.88 -8.33 5.35
N ALA A 194 -7.02 -8.59 4.73
CA ALA A 194 -8.08 -9.42 5.29
C ALA A 194 -8.38 -10.60 4.37
N TRP A 195 -8.51 -11.81 4.92
CA TRP A 195 -8.92 -13.00 4.16
C TRP A 195 -9.75 -13.97 5.01
N ILE A 196 -10.43 -14.91 4.34
CA ILE A 196 -11.16 -15.99 5.02
C ILE A 196 -10.28 -17.24 5.05
N GLU A 197 -10.02 -17.75 6.24
CA GLU A 197 -9.35 -19.04 6.44
C GLU A 197 -10.37 -20.10 6.87
N GLN A 198 -10.30 -21.30 6.28
CA GLN A 198 -11.15 -22.44 6.64
C GLN A 198 -10.33 -23.41 7.50
N ARG A 199 -10.71 -23.57 8.76
CA ARG A 199 -10.04 -24.44 9.74
C ARG A 199 -10.93 -25.61 10.14
N THR A 200 -10.31 -26.67 10.67
CA THR A 200 -10.99 -27.85 11.21
C THR A 200 -10.66 -28.02 12.69
N ALA A 201 -11.66 -28.32 13.51
CA ALA A 201 -11.45 -28.82 14.86
C ALA A 201 -12.29 -30.08 15.08
N VAL A 202 -11.74 -31.05 15.81
CA VAL A 202 -12.50 -32.20 16.31
C VAL A 202 -13.12 -31.80 17.65
N ARG A 203 -14.45 -31.88 17.74
CA ARG A 203 -15.20 -31.77 19.01
C ARG A 203 -16.18 -32.93 19.07
N GLU A 204 -16.30 -33.61 20.22
CA GLU A 204 -17.24 -34.72 20.43
C GLU A 204 -17.06 -35.86 19.40
N GLY A 205 -15.79 -36.15 19.03
CA GLY A 205 -15.45 -37.12 17.98
C GLY A 205 -15.83 -36.72 16.55
N LYS A 206 -16.32 -35.50 16.32
CA LYS A 206 -16.76 -35.01 15.00
C LYS A 206 -15.89 -33.85 14.52
N THR A 207 -15.32 -33.99 13.33
CA THR A 207 -14.59 -32.91 12.65
C THR A 207 -15.57 -31.83 12.17
N LYS A 208 -15.52 -30.66 12.81
CA LYS A 208 -16.29 -29.47 12.43
C LYS A 208 -15.38 -28.51 11.68
N GLN A 209 -15.68 -28.23 10.41
CA GLN A 209 -15.07 -27.13 9.66
C GLN A 209 -15.67 -25.79 10.11
N PHE A 210 -14.86 -24.77 10.31
CA PHE A 210 -15.28 -23.41 10.65
C PHE A 210 -14.44 -22.39 9.90
N GLN A 211 -15.01 -21.19 9.74
CA GLN A 211 -14.36 -20.09 9.04
C GLN A 211 -13.93 -19.01 10.04
N VAL A 212 -12.71 -18.53 9.82
CA VAL A 212 -12.05 -17.46 10.56
C VAL A 212 -11.81 -16.31 9.58
N VAL A 213 -11.91 -15.07 10.07
CA VAL A 213 -11.42 -13.92 9.31
C VAL A 213 -10.06 -13.57 9.89
N MET A 214 -9.03 -13.64 9.05
CA MET A 214 -7.71 -13.14 9.39
C MET A 214 -7.65 -11.65 9.05
N LEU A 215 -7.03 -10.86 9.92
CA LEU A 215 -6.80 -9.43 9.76
C LEU A 215 -5.38 -9.15 10.23
N VAL A 216 -4.51 -8.72 9.31
CA VAL A 216 -3.06 -8.60 9.56
C VAL A 216 -2.55 -7.28 8.95
N PRO A 217 -1.62 -6.54 9.59
CA PRO A 217 -1.00 -5.36 9.00
C PRO A 217 -0.45 -5.60 7.59
N ALA A 218 -0.73 -4.68 6.67
CA ALA A 218 -0.25 -4.71 5.28
C ALA A 218 1.09 -3.99 5.14
N LEU A 219 2.06 -4.31 6.00
CA LEU A 219 3.33 -3.58 6.10
C LEU A 219 4.47 -4.40 5.48
N PRO A 220 5.42 -3.79 4.76
CA PRO A 220 6.56 -4.52 4.18
C PRO A 220 7.42 -5.23 5.23
N LYS A 221 7.57 -4.62 6.40
CA LYS A 221 8.40 -5.11 7.51
C LYS A 221 7.76 -4.74 8.85
N LEU A 222 7.80 -5.65 9.83
CA LEU A 222 7.21 -5.44 11.16
C LEU A 222 7.77 -4.20 11.88
N ARG A 223 9.06 -3.86 11.66
CA ARG A 223 9.69 -2.66 12.23
C ARG A 223 8.95 -1.36 11.88
N HIS A 224 8.31 -1.29 10.71
CA HIS A 224 7.52 -0.12 10.28
C HIS A 224 6.22 0.03 11.08
N ALA A 225 5.74 -1.05 11.71
CA ALA A 225 4.64 -1.01 12.67
C ALA A 225 5.10 -0.49 14.04
N LEU A 226 6.37 -0.74 14.40
CA LEU A 226 6.96 -0.40 15.70
C LEU A 226 7.63 0.98 15.72
N SER A 227 7.85 1.61 14.56
CA SER A 227 8.45 2.94 14.42
C SER A 227 7.49 4.11 14.69
N GLY A 228 6.23 3.84 15.03
CA GLY A 228 5.21 4.85 15.33
C GLY A 228 4.13 5.00 14.26
N PRO A 229 3.31 6.06 14.33
CA PRO A 229 2.14 6.22 13.47
C PRO A 229 2.49 6.40 12.00
N ILE A 230 1.80 5.67 11.12
CA ILE A 230 2.03 5.67 9.68
C ILE A 230 1.27 6.85 9.03
N SER A 231 1.90 7.53 8.07
CA SER A 231 1.26 8.63 7.33
C SER A 231 0.16 8.11 6.40
N THR A 232 -0.84 8.94 6.08
CA THR A 232 -1.92 8.58 5.14
C THR A 232 -1.37 8.13 3.78
N ALA A 233 -0.30 8.75 3.29
CA ALA A 233 0.34 8.36 2.03
C ALA A 233 0.91 6.93 2.10
N ALA A 234 1.63 6.59 3.17
CA ALA A 234 2.16 5.24 3.40
C ALA A 234 1.06 4.22 3.79
N ALA A 235 -0.12 4.67 4.23
CA ALA A 235 -1.29 3.81 4.39
C ALA A 235 -1.97 3.48 3.05
N LEU A 236 -1.84 4.34 2.03
CA LEU A 236 -2.36 4.10 0.68
C LEU A 236 -1.38 3.29 -0.17
N ASP A 237 -0.08 3.58 -0.09
CA ASP A 237 0.99 2.74 -0.65
C ASP A 237 1.97 2.29 0.46
N PRO A 238 1.73 1.15 1.11
CA PRO A 238 2.67 0.61 2.09
C PRO A 238 4.03 0.24 1.49
N GLY A 239 4.14 0.05 0.17
CA GLY A 239 5.40 -0.20 -0.52
C GLY A 239 6.35 1.00 -0.48
N SER A 240 5.82 2.22 -0.29
CA SER A 240 6.63 3.42 -0.15
C SER A 240 7.54 3.39 1.09
N LEU A 241 7.17 2.66 2.15
CA LEU A 241 7.93 2.55 3.41
C LEU A 241 9.31 1.90 3.26
N ASP A 242 9.54 1.19 2.16
CA ASP A 242 10.83 0.55 1.85
C ASP A 242 11.61 1.26 0.73
N ARG A 243 11.05 2.33 0.14
CA ARG A 243 11.77 3.17 -0.84
C ARG A 243 12.50 4.29 -0.10
N PRO A 244 13.83 4.42 -0.21
CA PRO A 244 14.49 5.65 0.23
C PRO A 244 13.90 6.81 -0.56
N ALA A 245 13.55 7.90 0.13
CA ALA A 245 13.13 9.12 -0.52
C ALA A 245 14.33 9.67 -1.30
N ILE A 246 14.24 9.62 -2.64
CA ILE A 246 15.15 10.36 -3.49
C ILE A 246 14.76 11.82 -3.30
N GLU A 247 15.66 12.63 -2.73
CA GLU A 247 15.46 14.07 -2.68
C GLU A 247 15.24 14.58 -4.11
N ALA A 248 14.25 15.45 -4.29
CA ALA A 248 14.04 16.08 -5.58
C ALA A 248 15.33 16.81 -5.96
N ALA A 249 15.90 16.48 -7.12
CA ALA A 249 17.12 17.11 -7.59
C ALA A 249 16.92 18.64 -7.55
N PRO A 250 17.87 19.41 -6.98
CA PRO A 250 17.76 20.86 -6.98
C PRO A 250 17.60 21.35 -8.42
N GLU A 251 16.75 22.37 -8.60
CA GLU A 251 16.41 22.94 -9.89
C GLU A 251 17.69 23.23 -10.68
N ALA A 252 17.86 22.57 -11.82
CA ALA A 252 19.16 22.47 -12.48
C ALA A 252 19.62 23.86 -12.94
N VAL A 253 20.57 24.44 -12.21
CA VAL A 253 21.21 25.72 -12.55
C VAL A 253 21.80 25.58 -13.96
N PRO A 254 21.39 26.42 -14.93
CA PRO A 254 21.96 26.37 -16.28
C PRO A 254 23.48 26.56 -16.25
N ASP A 255 24.22 25.86 -17.09
CA ASP A 255 25.67 26.01 -17.18
C ASP A 255 26.04 27.29 -17.93
N TYR A 256 26.06 28.41 -17.20
CA TYR A 256 26.46 29.71 -17.71
C TYR A 256 27.94 29.74 -18.15
N ALA A 257 28.81 28.89 -17.59
CA ALA A 257 30.21 28.84 -17.99
C ALA A 257 30.37 28.16 -19.35
N ALA A 258 29.63 27.09 -19.63
CA ALA A 258 29.53 26.52 -20.97
C ALA A 258 28.90 27.51 -21.96
N GLU A 259 27.84 28.22 -21.57
CA GLU A 259 27.20 29.22 -22.45
C GLU A 259 28.15 30.39 -22.80
N ALA A 260 28.95 30.87 -21.83
CA ALA A 260 29.90 31.96 -22.07
C ALA A 260 31.08 31.55 -22.97
N ARG A 261 31.56 30.30 -22.90
CA ARG A 261 32.59 29.76 -23.82
C ARG A 261 32.15 29.68 -25.28
N LEU A 262 30.83 29.81 -25.55
CA LEU A 262 30.27 29.81 -26.90
C LEU A 262 30.10 31.22 -27.48
N CYS A 263 30.38 32.27 -26.70
CA CYS A 263 30.26 33.67 -27.13
C CYS A 263 31.46 34.07 -28.00
N GLU A 264 31.19 34.74 -29.12
CA GLU A 264 32.23 35.27 -30.02
C GLU A 264 32.60 36.72 -29.66
N THR A 265 31.76 37.40 -28.86
CA THR A 265 31.95 38.79 -28.45
C THR A 265 31.86 39.00 -26.93
N VAL A 266 32.56 40.03 -26.45
CA VAL A 266 32.55 40.42 -25.03
C VAL A 266 31.14 40.85 -24.57
N GLU A 267 30.36 41.46 -25.46
CA GLU A 267 28.98 41.89 -25.24
C GLU A 267 28.02 40.72 -24.99
N GLU A 268 28.23 39.59 -25.66
CA GLU A 268 27.48 38.34 -25.45
C GLU A 268 27.85 37.66 -24.14
N ALA A 269 29.16 37.55 -23.82
CA ALA A 269 29.60 37.05 -22.52
C ALA A 269 29.06 37.91 -21.35
N ARG A 270 29.02 39.24 -21.53
CA ARG A 270 28.35 40.18 -20.60
C ARG A 270 26.83 40.01 -20.54
N ALA A 271 26.18 39.46 -21.57
CA ALA A 271 24.76 39.11 -21.54
C ALA A 271 24.50 37.80 -20.79
N VAL A 272 25.39 36.81 -20.88
CA VAL A 272 25.37 35.59 -20.05
C VAL A 272 25.54 35.97 -18.57
N TRP A 273 26.55 36.77 -18.23
CA TRP A 273 26.78 37.25 -16.85
C TRP A 273 25.56 38.00 -16.29
N ARG A 274 24.94 38.89 -17.06
CA ARG A 274 23.74 39.61 -16.63
C ARG A 274 22.55 38.69 -16.39
N ARG A 275 22.37 37.62 -17.18
CA ARG A 275 21.32 36.61 -16.94
C ARG A 275 21.59 35.80 -15.68
N ALA A 276 22.81 35.32 -15.48
CA ALA A 276 23.21 34.61 -14.27
C ALA A 276 23.03 35.47 -13.01
N ASN A 277 23.37 36.76 -13.08
CA ASN A 277 23.19 37.71 -11.97
C ASN A 277 21.72 38.00 -11.68
N ALA A 278 20.89 38.21 -12.72
CA ALA A 278 19.45 38.43 -12.57
C ALA A 278 18.71 37.22 -11.99
N ALA A 279 19.20 36.00 -12.25
CA ALA A 279 18.72 34.76 -11.65
C ALA A 279 19.29 34.49 -10.24
N GLY A 280 20.23 35.31 -9.75
CA GLY A 280 20.87 35.12 -8.44
C GLY A 280 21.88 33.96 -8.38
N HIS A 281 22.31 33.43 -9.52
CA HIS A 281 23.22 32.29 -9.63
C HIS A 281 24.71 32.66 -9.50
N ILE A 282 25.04 33.97 -9.49
CA ILE A 282 26.40 34.47 -9.28
C ILE A 282 26.44 35.62 -8.29
N ASP A 283 27.60 35.82 -7.68
CA ASP A 283 27.86 36.96 -6.81
C ASP A 283 28.04 38.25 -7.63
N PRO A 284 27.22 39.30 -7.40
CA PRO A 284 27.33 40.58 -8.11
C PRO A 284 28.67 41.29 -7.91
N LYS A 285 29.43 40.94 -6.85
CA LYS A 285 30.74 41.55 -6.54
C LYS A 285 31.93 40.87 -7.23
N GLY A 286 31.69 39.85 -8.07
CA GLY A 286 32.76 39.12 -8.77
C GLY A 286 33.53 38.14 -7.89
N THR A 287 33.12 37.92 -6.63
CA THR A 287 33.84 37.08 -5.66
C THR A 287 33.53 35.58 -5.78
N GLY A 288 32.32 35.23 -6.23
CA GLY A 288 31.90 33.84 -6.48
C GLY A 288 32.70 33.18 -7.61
N GLU A 289 32.86 31.85 -7.54
CA GLU A 289 33.67 31.06 -8.49
C GLU A 289 33.19 31.18 -9.94
N LEU A 290 31.91 30.93 -10.19
CA LEU A 290 31.29 31.12 -11.51
C LEU A 290 31.36 32.60 -11.98
N SER A 291 31.31 33.58 -11.06
CA SER A 291 31.45 34.99 -11.42
C SER A 291 32.87 35.30 -11.92
N ARG A 292 33.90 34.73 -11.26
CA ARG A 292 35.32 34.83 -11.68
C ARG A 292 35.57 34.11 -13.01
N GLU A 293 34.96 32.94 -13.22
CA GLU A 293 35.09 32.20 -14.48
C GLU A 293 34.49 32.97 -15.67
N LEU A 294 33.29 33.52 -15.52
CA LEU A 294 32.64 34.35 -16.54
C LEU A 294 33.44 35.63 -16.85
N ILE A 295 34.06 36.25 -15.84
CA ILE A 295 34.94 37.42 -16.05
C ILE A 295 36.19 37.00 -16.84
N ARG A 296 36.84 35.89 -16.49
CA ARG A 296 38.00 35.37 -17.23
C ARG A 296 37.67 35.09 -18.70
N ILE A 297 36.56 34.41 -18.97
CA ILE A 297 36.11 34.13 -20.35
C ILE A 297 35.91 35.44 -21.14
N ALA A 298 35.29 36.46 -20.54
CA ALA A 298 35.13 37.76 -21.19
C ALA A 298 36.48 38.50 -21.43
N ASP A 299 37.43 38.38 -20.51
CA ASP A 299 38.79 38.95 -20.66
C ASP A 299 39.61 38.20 -21.72
N ASP A 300 39.39 36.89 -21.90
CA ASP A 300 40.11 36.08 -22.89
C ASP A 300 39.56 36.33 -24.31
N ILE A 301 38.23 36.46 -24.47
CA ILE A 301 37.60 36.97 -25.71
C ILE A 301 38.14 38.37 -26.03
N ALA A 302 38.28 39.26 -25.03
CA ALA A 302 38.80 40.61 -25.23
C ALA A 302 40.29 40.66 -25.68
N LYS A 303 41.05 39.58 -25.45
CA LYS A 303 42.44 39.41 -25.91
C LYS A 303 42.55 38.69 -27.26
N GLY A 304 41.43 38.25 -27.85
CA GLY A 304 41.44 37.46 -29.08
C GLY A 304 41.87 35.99 -28.89
N ILE A 305 41.72 35.44 -27.68
CA ILE A 305 41.96 34.02 -27.38
C ILE A 305 40.67 33.25 -27.65
N ASP A 306 40.72 32.16 -28.41
CA ASP A 306 39.54 31.29 -28.56
C ASP A 306 39.26 30.59 -27.23
N THR A 307 38.15 30.92 -26.58
CA THR A 307 37.77 30.36 -25.27
C THR A 307 37.27 28.90 -25.33
N ARG A 308 37.26 28.30 -26.52
CA ARG A 308 36.90 26.89 -26.79
C ARG A 308 38.14 26.00 -26.91
N THR A 309 39.24 26.51 -27.47
CA THR A 309 40.50 25.76 -27.68
C THR A 309 41.64 26.23 -26.79
N GLY A 310 41.63 27.48 -26.34
CA GLY A 310 42.71 28.12 -25.57
C GLY A 310 43.85 28.67 -26.42
N GLU A 311 43.71 28.65 -27.74
CA GLU A 311 44.74 29.10 -28.68
C GLU A 311 44.68 30.63 -28.87
N THR A 312 45.86 31.27 -28.81
CA THR A 312 46.06 32.61 -29.36
C THR A 312 46.24 32.48 -30.87
N GLY A 313 45.50 33.27 -31.66
CA GLY A 313 45.76 33.35 -33.09
C GLY A 313 47.15 33.94 -33.34
N ASP A 314 48.11 33.08 -33.69
CA ASP A 314 49.49 33.50 -33.92
C ASP A 314 49.60 34.45 -35.11
N GLN A 315 50.47 35.44 -34.95
CA GLN A 315 50.83 36.39 -36.00
C GLN A 315 51.71 35.70 -37.04
N ASP A 316 51.67 36.22 -38.27
CA ASP A 316 52.44 35.71 -39.40
C ASP A 316 53.96 35.63 -39.07
N ASP A 317 54.49 34.42 -38.94
CA ASP A 317 55.91 34.14 -39.17
C ASP A 317 56.05 33.19 -40.37
N GLU A 318 56.43 33.77 -41.50
CA GLU A 318 56.77 33.05 -42.73
C GLU A 318 57.90 32.03 -42.46
N HIS A 319 57.62 30.73 -42.60
CA HIS A 319 58.59 29.78 -43.15
C HIS A 319 57.88 28.85 -44.14
N GLY A 320 58.18 29.06 -45.42
CA GLY A 320 57.79 28.13 -46.49
C GLY A 320 58.58 26.82 -46.41
N PRO A 321 58.10 25.75 -47.09
CA PRO A 321 58.59 24.39 -46.87
C PRO A 321 59.94 24.11 -47.53
N ASP A 322 60.74 23.27 -46.90
CA ASP A 322 61.81 22.49 -47.52
C ASP A 322 61.49 20.98 -47.54
N ASP A 323 62.26 20.24 -48.35
CA ASP A 323 61.76 19.16 -49.21
C ASP A 323 62.39 17.80 -48.84
N ASP A 324 62.06 17.26 -47.66
CA ASP A 324 62.41 15.88 -47.27
C ASP A 324 61.40 15.32 -46.23
N GLY A 325 60.43 14.55 -46.70
CA GLY A 325 59.34 14.03 -45.86
C GLY A 325 59.70 12.78 -45.05
N VAL A 326 59.98 12.95 -43.75
CA VAL A 326 60.01 11.87 -42.74
C VAL A 326 59.35 12.34 -41.45
N TYR A 327 58.42 11.54 -40.90
CA TYR A 327 57.90 11.71 -39.54
C TYR A 327 58.50 10.61 -38.65
N ASP A 328 59.25 11.00 -37.62
CA ASP A 328 59.70 10.07 -36.58
C ASP A 328 58.58 9.79 -35.57
N GLY A 329 58.12 8.54 -35.52
CA GLY A 329 57.17 8.03 -34.53
C GLY A 329 57.77 6.85 -33.76
N GLU A 330 58.07 7.07 -32.48
CA GLU A 330 58.72 6.08 -31.61
C GLU A 330 57.71 5.03 -31.10
N PHE A 331 58.07 3.74 -31.19
CA PHE A 331 57.27 2.59 -30.73
C PHE A 331 57.84 2.00 -29.43
N VAL A 332 56.98 1.64 -28.46
CA VAL A 332 57.37 0.86 -27.26
C VAL A 332 56.30 -0.17 -26.87
N GLU A 333 56.73 -1.42 -26.70
CA GLU A 333 56.00 -2.65 -26.31
C GLU A 333 56.99 -3.52 -25.47
N ASP A 334 56.66 -4.33 -24.46
CA ASP A 334 55.43 -4.63 -23.71
C ASP A 334 55.86 -5.17 -22.29
N GLU A 335 54.94 -5.79 -21.53
CA GLU A 335 55.16 -6.69 -20.36
C GLU A 335 55.52 -6.03 -19.00
N PRO A 336 55.09 -6.60 -17.82
CA PRO A 336 55.30 -8.00 -17.42
C PRO A 336 54.15 -8.71 -16.66
N ALA A 337 54.43 -9.94 -16.22
CA ALA A 337 53.46 -10.93 -15.73
C ALA A 337 53.46 -11.21 -14.20
N ASP A 338 52.27 -11.60 -13.74
CA ASP A 338 51.92 -12.66 -12.76
C ASP A 338 52.19 -12.58 -11.23
N GLN A 339 51.24 -13.20 -10.50
CA GLN A 339 51.24 -13.69 -9.09
C GLN A 339 51.22 -12.62 -7.95
N ASP A 340 50.40 -12.70 -6.89
CA ASP A 340 49.74 -13.84 -6.22
C ASP A 340 48.36 -13.51 -5.54
N ALA A 341 47.63 -14.58 -5.17
CA ALA A 341 46.58 -14.70 -4.10
C ALA A 341 45.06 -14.45 -4.39
N GLU A 342 44.35 -15.57 -4.56
CA GLU A 342 42.91 -15.87 -4.44
C GLU A 342 42.33 -15.75 -2.99
N PRO A 343 41.02 -16.05 -2.68
CA PRO A 343 39.74 -16.00 -3.43
C PRO A 343 38.58 -15.41 -2.55
N PRO A 344 37.27 -15.76 -2.70
CA PRO A 344 36.34 -15.47 -3.80
C PRO A 344 35.03 -14.78 -3.34
N THR A 345 34.21 -14.23 -4.27
CA THR A 345 32.74 -14.42 -4.24
C THR A 345 32.03 -14.14 -5.57
N ALA A 346 31.55 -15.22 -6.20
CA ALA A 346 30.36 -15.31 -7.06
C ALA A 346 30.20 -14.41 -8.32
N TYR A 347 30.65 -14.95 -9.46
CA TYR A 347 29.97 -14.82 -10.77
C TYR A 347 28.72 -15.76 -10.83
N PRO A 348 27.95 -15.82 -11.94
CA PRO A 348 27.17 -14.75 -12.59
C PRO A 348 25.67 -15.18 -12.72
N ALA A 349 24.90 -14.50 -13.57
CA ALA A 349 23.47 -14.78 -13.77
C ALA A 349 23.16 -16.19 -14.34
N ALA A 350 22.15 -16.86 -13.78
CA ALA A 350 21.66 -18.16 -14.24
C ALA A 350 20.15 -18.15 -14.53
N THR A 351 19.85 -18.24 -15.83
CA THR A 351 18.73 -18.93 -16.50
C THR A 351 17.55 -19.47 -15.68
N TRP A 352 16.34 -19.10 -16.12
CA TRP A 352 15.06 -19.68 -15.67
C TRP A 352 14.90 -21.15 -16.12
N PRO A 353 14.41 -22.07 -15.26
CA PRO A 353 14.07 -23.43 -15.67
C PRO A 353 12.72 -23.51 -16.39
N GLN A 354 12.66 -24.30 -17.47
CA GLN A 354 11.43 -24.64 -18.18
C GLN A 354 10.52 -25.58 -17.38
N ALA A 355 9.21 -25.53 -17.66
CA ALA A 355 8.21 -26.37 -17.00
C ALA A 355 7.99 -27.73 -17.69
N ALA A 356 7.83 -28.76 -16.87
CA ALA A 356 7.01 -29.98 -17.05
C ALA A 356 7.20 -30.88 -18.29
N VAL A 357 7.63 -32.14 -18.03
CA VAL A 357 7.16 -33.35 -18.74
C VAL A 357 6.92 -34.46 -17.71
N PRO A 358 5.79 -35.20 -17.74
CA PRO A 358 5.51 -36.29 -16.80
C PRO A 358 6.13 -37.62 -17.25
N GLY A 359 6.69 -38.38 -16.31
CA GLY A 359 7.14 -39.77 -16.52
C GLY A 359 6.30 -40.76 -15.71
N GLY A 360 5.83 -41.81 -16.36
CA GLY A 360 5.20 -42.96 -15.69
C GLY A 360 5.90 -44.26 -16.06
N GLY A 361 5.65 -45.33 -15.30
CA GLY A 361 5.93 -46.71 -15.74
C GLY A 361 6.94 -47.50 -14.90
N ALA A 362 6.39 -48.30 -13.97
CA ALA A 362 6.79 -49.66 -13.59
C ALA A 362 8.28 -50.05 -13.45
N ARG A 363 8.62 -50.56 -12.26
CA ARG A 363 8.96 -51.99 -12.07
C ARG A 363 8.59 -52.46 -10.66
#